data_AF-A0A8S8YLI7-F1
#
_entry.id   AF-A0A8S8YLI7-F1
#
_cell.length_a   1.000
_cell.length_b   1.000
_cell.length_c   1.000
_cell.angle_alpha   90.00
_cell.angle_beta   90.00
_cell.angle_gamma   90.00
#
_symmetry.space_group_name_H-M   'P 1'
#
loop_
_entity.id
_entity.type
_entity.pdbx_description
1 polymer ?
#
loop_
_entity_poly.entity_id
_entity_poly.type
_entity_poly.pdbx_seq_one_letter_code
_entity_poly.pdbx_strand_id
1 'polypeptide(L)' 'MRAAGNYAFANRSALTQRLRNVLRNKLGVDGELDVVYDVSHNIAKVEDHIVHGKSCKCCVHRKGATRHLEETIQN' A
#
# COMPACT_ATOMS: atom_id res chain seq x y z
N MET A 1 -14.81 7.39 -1.24
CA MET A 1 -14.05 6.14 -1.49
C MET A 1 -12.98 5.79 -0.43
N ARG A 2 -12.53 6.71 0.44
CA ARG A 2 -11.49 6.43 1.46
C ARG A 2 -11.87 5.31 2.44
N ALA A 3 -13.12 5.23 2.88
CA ALA A 3 -13.59 4.16 3.77
C ALA A 3 -13.42 2.76 3.15
N ALA A 4 -13.75 2.59 1.87
CA ALA A 4 -13.53 1.32 1.16
C ALA A 4 -12.03 0.97 1.03
N GLY A 5 -11.18 1.98 0.81
CA GLY A 5 -9.72 1.80 0.85
C GLY A 5 -9.23 1.34 2.22
N ASN A 6 -9.68 1.98 3.31
CA ASN A 6 -9.35 1.61 4.68
C ASN A 6 -9.84 0.19 5.02
N TYR A 7 -11.04 -0.17 4.57
CA TYR A 7 -11.57 -1.52 4.73
C TYR A 7 -10.69 -2.55 4.01
N ALA A 8 -10.24 -2.27 2.79
CA ALA A 8 -9.36 -3.17 2.05
C ALA A 8 -8.00 -3.35 2.73
N PHE A 9 -7.41 -2.29 3.29
CA PHE A 9 -6.18 -2.39 4.09
C PHE A 9 -6.42 -3.22 5.37
N ALA A 10 -7.48 -2.93 6.12
CA ALA A 10 -7.82 -3.69 7.32
C ALA A 10 -8.05 -5.17 7.03
N ASN A 11 -8.71 -5.50 5.91
CA ASN A 11 -8.89 -6.88 5.46
C ASN A 11 -7.56 -7.59 5.20
N ARG A 12 -6.61 -6.94 4.49
CA ARG A 12 -5.29 -7.53 4.26
C ARG A 12 -4.50 -7.71 5.56
N SER A 13 -4.52 -6.74 6.46
CA SER A 13 -3.89 -6.86 7.78
C SER A 13 -4.48 -8.03 8.60
N ALA A 14 -5.80 -8.23 8.56
CA ALA A 14 -6.44 -9.36 9.23
C ALA A 14 -6.01 -10.71 8.62
N LEU A 15 -5.86 -10.79 7.30
CA LEU A 15 -5.34 -11.98 6.61
C LEU A 15 -3.88 -12.25 6.95
N THR A 16 -3.02 -11.22 7.01
CA THR A 16 -1.63 -11.35 7.48
C THR A 16 -1.57 -11.92 8.89
N GLN A 17 -2.43 -11.45 9.80
CA GLN A 17 -2.48 -11.99 11.16
C GLN A 17 -2.94 -13.45 11.19
N ARG A 18 -3.92 -13.81 10.37
CA ARG A 18 -4.36 -15.22 10.23
C ARG A 18 -3.22 -16.11 9.72
N LEU A 19 -2.43 -15.63 8.75
CA LEU A 19 -1.25 -16.34 8.26
C LEU A 19 -0.25 -16.59 9.39
N ARG A 20 0.10 -15.57 10.17
CA ARG A 20 1.00 -15.73 11.34
C ARG A 20 0.50 -16.78 12.33
N ASN A 21 -0.81 -16.76 12.63
CA ASN A 21 -1.40 -17.77 13.51
C ASN A 21 -1.28 -19.18 12.95
N VAL A 22 -1.52 -19.38 11.65
CA VAL A 22 -1.38 -20.68 11.00
C VAL A 22 0.07 -21.17 11.06
N LEU A 23 1.04 -20.29 10.77
CA LEU A 23 2.46 -20.62 10.86
C LEU A 23 2.85 -21.05 12.27
N ARG A 24 2.49 -20.27 13.29
CA ARG A 24 2.72 -20.65 14.71
C ARG A 24 2.08 -22.00 15.05
N ASN A 25 0.86 -22.24 14.60
CA ASN A 25 0.14 -23.48 14.90
C ASN A 25 0.75 -24.71 14.22
N LYS A 26 1.40 -24.55 13.06
CA LYS A 26 1.95 -25.69 12.29
C LYS A 26 3.44 -25.89 12.48
N LEU A 27 4.19 -24.82 12.75
CA LEU A 27 5.64 -24.82 12.81
C LEU A 27 6.18 -24.42 14.20
N GLY A 28 5.31 -24.04 15.14
CA GLY A 28 5.68 -23.54 16.46
C GLY A 28 6.15 -22.07 16.48
N VAL A 29 6.44 -21.51 15.30
CA VAL A 29 6.91 -20.13 15.09
C VAL A 29 6.24 -19.52 13.86
N ASP A 30 6.15 -18.19 13.78
CA ASP A 30 5.71 -17.49 12.56
C ASP A 30 6.87 -17.16 11.60
N GLY A 31 8.11 -17.48 11.99
CA GLY A 31 9.29 -17.35 11.13
C GLY A 31 9.68 -15.90 10.84
N GLU A 32 9.46 -15.00 11.80
CA GLU A 32 9.78 -13.56 11.66
C GLU A 32 9.06 -12.92 10.46
N LEU A 33 7.81 -13.32 10.24
CA LEU A 33 7.03 -12.85 9.10
C LEU A 33 6.71 -11.35 9.20
N ASP A 34 7.40 -10.60 8.35
CA ASP A 34 7.23 -9.16 8.19
C ASP A 34 6.57 -8.79 6.86
N VAL A 35 5.82 -7.69 6.90
CA VAL A 35 5.22 -7.09 5.70
C VAL A 35 6.25 -6.19 5.05
N VAL A 36 6.80 -6.61 3.91
CA VAL A 36 7.74 -5.79 3.13
C VAL A 36 7.06 -4.51 2.61
N TYR A 37 5.89 -4.64 1.97
CA TYR A 37 5.10 -3.50 1.51
C TYR A 37 3.65 -3.88 1.23
N ASP A 38 2.72 -2.93 1.36
CA ASP A 38 1.32 -3.05 0.95
C ASP A 38 0.94 -1.89 0.02
N VAL A 39 0.55 -2.21 -1.23
CA VAL A 39 0.21 -1.23 -2.27
C VAL A 39 -1.16 -1.49 -2.88
N SER A 40 -1.90 -0.42 -3.15
CA SER A 40 -3.18 -0.48 -3.86
C SER A 40 -2.98 -0.28 -5.36
N HIS A 41 -3.72 -1.04 -6.18
CA HIS A 41 -3.77 -0.87 -7.63
C HIS A 41 -5.06 -0.19 -8.14
N ASN A 42 -6.05 -0.04 -7.25
CA ASN A 42 -7.33 0.64 -7.49
C ASN A 42 -7.55 1.70 -6.40
N ILE A 43 -7.14 2.94 -6.65
CA ILE A 43 -7.22 4.03 -5.66
C ILE A 43 -7.22 5.39 -6.36
N ALA A 44 -7.89 6.37 -5.74
CA ALA A 44 -7.72 7.78 -6.06
C ALA A 44 -7.04 8.48 -4.88
N LYS A 45 -5.91 9.14 -5.12
CA LYS A 45 -5.20 9.94 -4.11
C LYS A 45 -4.88 11.33 -4.64
N VAL A 46 -4.97 12.31 -3.75
CA VAL A 46 -4.48 13.67 -4.00
C VAL A 46 -2.97 13.64 -3.77
N GLU A 47 -2.21 14.00 -4.79
CA GLU A 47 -0.75 13.96 -4.82
C GLU A 47 -0.21 15.21 -5.51
N ASP A 48 0.97 15.66 -5.10
CA ASP A 48 1.68 16.77 -5.75
C ASP A 48 2.60 16.21 -6.85
N HIS A 49 2.54 16.81 -8.04
CA HIS A 49 3.26 16.39 -9.24
C HIS A 49 3.78 17.60 -10.02
N ILE A 50 4.82 17.40 -10.83
CA ILE A 50 5.24 18.40 -11.83
C ILE A 50 4.62 18.03 -13.18
N VAL A 51 3.75 18.88 -13.71
CA VAL A 51 3.10 18.69 -15.00
C VAL A 51 3.48 19.86 -15.90
N HIS A 52 4.14 19.56 -17.03
CA HIS A 52 4.71 20.58 -17.94
C HIS A 52 5.57 21.64 -17.22
N GLY A 53 6.42 21.20 -16.28
CA GLY A 53 7.32 22.07 -15.53
C GLY A 53 6.67 22.90 -14.42
N LYS A 54 5.36 22.71 -14.13
CA LYS A 54 4.64 23.43 -13.07
C LYS A 54 4.14 22.47 -12.00
N SER A 55 4.14 22.93 -10.73
CA SER A 55 3.54 22.18 -9.64
C SER A 55 2.02 22.07 -9.81
N CYS A 56 1.50 20.85 -9.70
CA CYS A 56 0.09 20.50 -9.74
C CYS A 56 -0.25 19.65 -8.53
N LYS A 57 -1.29 20.04 -7.80
CA LYS A 57 -1.99 19.16 -6.86
C LYS A 57 -3.08 18.42 -7.63
N CYS A 58 -2.84 17.16 -7.96
CA CYS A 58 -3.70 16.40 -8.84
C CYS A 58 -4.41 15.25 -8.08
N CYS A 59 -5.66 14.95 -8.45
CA CYS A 59 -6.31 13.71 -8.01
C CYS A 59 -5.94 12.57 -8.96
N VAL A 60 -4.95 11.77 -8.58
CA VAL A 60 -4.44 10.67 -9.39
C VAL A 60 -5.34 9.46 -9.21
N HIS A 61 -6.06 9.11 -10.27
CA HIS A 61 -6.86 7.90 -10.36
C HIS A 61 -6.00 6.76 -10.89
N ARG A 62 -5.86 5.69 -10.10
CA ARG A 62 -5.22 4.45 -10.53
C ARG A 62 -6.28 3.35 -10.59
N LYS A 63 -6.38 2.68 -11.74
CA LYS A 63 -7.22 1.51 -11.96
C LYS A 63 -6.37 0.44 -12.65
N GLY A 64 -6.02 -0.62 -11.94
CA GLY A 64 -5.04 -1.61 -12.38
C GLY A 64 -3.60 -1.08 -12.44
N ALA A 65 -3.27 -0.02 -11.70
CA ALA A 65 -1.95 0.62 -11.71
C ALA A 65 -1.48 0.93 -10.28
N THR A 66 -0.18 0.76 -10.00
CA THR A 66 0.39 1.01 -8.66
C THR A 66 1.06 2.37 -8.58
N ARG A 67 1.27 2.84 -7.35
CA ARG A 67 2.11 4.01 -7.10
C ARG A 67 3.57 3.58 -7.11
N HIS A 68 4.40 4.36 -7.79
CA HIS A 68 5.84 4.32 -7.71
C HIS A 68 6.30 5.73 -7.32
N LEU A 69 7.05 5.84 -6.22
CA LEU A 69 7.64 7.11 -5.79
C LEU A 69 9.11 7.04 -6.17
N GLU A 70 9.58 8.04 -6.90
CA GLU A 70 11.01 8.21 -7.17
C GLU A 70 11.71 8.67 -5.88
N GLU A 71 12.93 8.19 -5.68
CA GLU A 71 13.78 8.66 -4.59
C GLU A 71 14.29 10.05 -4.96
N THR A 72 13.70 11.09 -4.37
CA THR A 72 14.32 12.42 -4.41
C THR A 72 15.56 12.37 -3.53
N ILE A 73 16.73 12.15 -4.14
CA ILE A 73 18.01 12.41 -3.50
C ILE A 73 18.04 13.91 -3.21
N GLN A 74 17.69 14.29 -1.98
CA GLN A 74 18.00 15.62 -1.46
C GLN A 74 19.50 15.64 -1.21
N ASN A 75 20.25 16.21 -2.15
CA ASN A 75 21.58 16.76 -1.88
C ASN A 75 21.45 18.04 -1.06
#